data_AF-A0A969UJW2-F1
#
_entry.id   AF-A0A969UJW2-F1
#
_cell.length_a   1.000
_cell.length_b   1.000
_cell.length_c   1.000
_cell.angle_alpha   90.00
_cell.angle_beta   90.00
_cell.angle_gamma   90.00
#
_symmetry.space_group_name_H-M   'P 1'
#
loop_
_entity.id
_entity.type
_entity.pdbx_description
1 polymer ?
#
loop_
_entity_poly.entity_id
_entity_poly.type
_entity_poly.pdbx_seq_one_letter_code
_entity_poly.pdbx_strand_id
1 'polypeptide(L)'
;MESLSAKANGTSHGCQATCAEFFASIDSADFSNKDCGKKSDRQAPKKRLTLADLQGRNARELTILRNEIFARHGRRFKEPELQRHFKSQSWYQPRYSPNEFPVALLSKTEIQNAMLIRDYQRAHGLE
;
A
#
# COMPACT_ATOMS: atom_id res chain seq x y z
N MET A 1 10.78 23.28 58.42
CA MET A 1 10.08 21.98 58.53
C MET A 1 10.10 21.37 57.16
N GLU A 2 10.70 20.18 57.13
CA GLU A 2 10.77 19.17 56.07
C GLU A 2 10.98 19.60 54.60
N SER A 3 11.75 18.91 53.76
CA SER A 3 12.77 17.87 53.88
C SER A 3 12.89 17.24 52.48
N LEU A 4 14.11 16.80 52.15
CA LEU A 4 14.44 15.62 51.33
C LEU A 4 14.34 15.71 49.79
N SER A 5 15.50 15.99 49.18
CA SER A 5 16.42 15.02 48.54
C SER A 5 15.90 14.04 47.47
N ALA A 6 16.50 14.09 46.27
CA ALA A 6 17.02 12.95 45.50
C ALA A 6 17.71 13.46 44.21
N LYS A 7 19.05 13.42 44.10
CA LYS A 7 19.91 12.34 43.59
C LYS A 7 19.99 12.22 42.06
N ALA A 8 21.19 12.52 41.56
CA ALA A 8 21.71 12.16 40.24
C ALA A 8 21.99 10.65 40.11
N ASN A 9 22.40 10.26 38.88
CA ASN A 9 22.78 8.93 38.33
C ASN A 9 21.64 8.37 37.47
N GLY A 10 21.78 8.04 36.19
CA GLY A 10 22.93 7.60 35.39
C GLY A 10 22.45 6.40 34.56
N THR A 11 22.90 6.28 33.31
CA THR A 11 22.94 5.11 32.39
C THR A 11 22.84 5.68 30.97
N SER A 12 23.98 5.99 30.33
CA SER A 12 24.72 5.07 29.44
C SER A 12 23.84 4.55 28.30
N HIS A 13 24.18 4.92 27.07
CA HIS A 13 24.54 3.98 26.02
C HIS A 13 25.09 4.81 24.86
N GLY A 14 26.40 4.73 24.68
CA GLY A 14 27.11 5.38 23.59
C GLY A 14 26.80 4.71 22.25
N CYS A 15 26.75 5.53 21.21
CA CYS A 15 26.96 5.08 19.84
C CYS A 15 28.25 5.75 19.36
N GLN A 16 29.38 5.08 19.62
CA GLN A 16 30.63 5.33 18.92
C GLN A 16 30.81 4.24 17.85
N ALA A 17 31.54 4.61 16.80
CA ALA A 17 31.95 3.85 15.61
C ALA A 17 30.93 3.88 14.44
N THR A 18 30.99 4.87 13.53
CA THR A 18 31.90 5.04 12.37
C THR A 18 31.79 3.92 11.33
N CYS A 19 31.13 4.18 10.19
CA CYS A 19 31.17 3.31 9.02
C CYS A 19 31.36 4.15 7.73
N ALA A 20 32.41 4.97 7.76
CA ALA A 20 33.11 5.43 6.57
C ALA A 20 34.54 4.86 6.68
N GLU A 21 35.20 4.65 5.53
CA GLU A 21 36.45 3.88 5.28
C GLU A 21 36.09 2.50 4.67
N PHE A 22 36.65 2.00 3.57
CA PHE A 22 37.68 2.43 2.63
C PHE A 22 37.70 1.37 1.50
N PHE A 23 38.28 1.69 0.34
CA PHE A 23 38.29 0.91 -0.91
C PHE A 23 38.75 -0.57 -0.82
N ALA A 24 38.16 -1.44 -1.64
CA ALA A 24 38.93 -2.44 -2.41
C ALA A 24 38.13 -3.03 -3.59
N SER A 25 38.74 -2.91 -4.76
CA SER A 25 38.42 -3.55 -6.03
C SER A 25 38.41 -5.09 -5.92
N ILE A 26 37.38 -5.77 -6.45
CA ILE A 26 37.51 -7.15 -6.92
C ILE A 26 36.71 -7.30 -8.23
N ASP A 27 37.46 -7.64 -9.26
CA ASP A 27 37.05 -7.97 -10.63
C ASP A 27 36.35 -9.34 -10.70
N SER A 28 35.35 -9.41 -11.58
CA SER A 28 34.97 -10.52 -12.47
C SER A 28 34.62 -11.94 -11.94
N ALA A 29 33.57 -12.45 -12.61
CA ALA A 29 33.27 -13.84 -12.94
C ALA A 29 32.44 -14.71 -11.96
N ASP A 30 31.19 -14.91 -12.39
CA ASP A 30 30.50 -16.19 -12.61
C ASP A 30 30.30 -17.17 -11.44
N PHE A 31 29.04 -17.28 -10.97
CA PHE A 31 28.39 -18.60 -10.85
C PHE A 31 26.86 -18.47 -10.81
N SER A 32 26.23 -18.89 -11.90
CA SER A 32 24.95 -19.60 -11.99
C SER A 32 23.83 -19.31 -10.97
N ASN A 33 22.80 -18.62 -11.50
CA ASN A 33 21.41 -19.04 -11.53
C ASN A 33 20.83 -19.72 -10.25
N LYS A 34 20.03 -18.95 -9.49
CA LYS A 34 18.89 -19.51 -8.74
C LYS A 34 17.78 -18.47 -8.53
N ASP A 35 16.82 -18.60 -9.44
CA ASP A 35 15.40 -18.59 -9.17
C ASP A 35 14.63 -17.28 -8.94
N CYS A 36 13.73 -17.13 -9.90
CA CYS A 36 12.39 -16.57 -9.86
C CYS A 36 12.33 -15.07 -9.59
N GLY A 37 12.27 -14.33 -10.70
CA GLY A 37 11.68 -13.01 -10.76
C GLY A 37 10.40 -12.99 -9.93
N LYS A 38 10.42 -12.23 -8.84
CA LYS A 38 9.25 -11.97 -8.02
C LYS A 38 8.27 -11.18 -8.86
N LYS A 39 7.43 -11.89 -9.63
CA LYS A 39 6.08 -11.43 -9.90
C LYS A 39 5.42 -11.42 -8.54
N SER A 40 5.56 -10.29 -7.83
CA SER A 40 4.77 -10.01 -6.63
C SER A 40 3.35 -10.36 -7.00
N ASP A 41 2.85 -11.40 -6.33
CA ASP A 41 1.62 -12.06 -6.68
C ASP A 41 0.52 -11.01 -6.74
N ARG A 42 0.06 -10.79 -7.98
CA ARG A 42 -0.63 -9.59 -8.44
C ARG A 42 -2.10 -9.74 -8.10
N GLN A 43 -2.40 -9.86 -6.82
CA GLN A 43 -3.74 -10.00 -6.29
C GLN A 43 -4.21 -8.62 -5.86
N ALA A 44 -5.49 -8.30 -6.12
CA ALA A 44 -6.18 -7.27 -5.34
C ALA A 44 -5.89 -7.51 -3.85
N PRO A 45 -5.82 -6.50 -2.97
CA PRO A 45 -5.47 -6.72 -1.57
C PRO A 45 -6.46 -7.71 -0.94
N LYS A 46 -6.09 -9.00 -0.95
CA LYS A 46 -6.78 -10.06 -0.22
C LYS A 46 -6.61 -9.86 1.28
N LYS A 47 -5.64 -9.02 1.66
CA LYS A 47 -5.45 -8.52 3.00
C LYS A 47 -6.53 -7.48 3.33
N ARG A 48 -7.12 -7.60 4.51
CA ARG A 48 -8.04 -6.59 5.06
C ARG A 48 -7.29 -5.27 5.22
N LEU A 49 -7.85 -4.20 4.67
CA LEU A 49 -7.38 -2.85 4.92
C LEU A 49 -7.81 -2.43 6.32
N THR A 50 -6.98 -1.65 6.99
CA THR A 50 -7.31 -1.03 8.28
C THR A 50 -7.42 0.47 8.14
N LEU A 51 -8.05 1.15 9.10
CA LEU A 51 -8.14 2.61 9.11
C LEU A 51 -6.75 3.26 9.08
N ALA A 52 -5.76 2.66 9.75
CA ALA A 52 -4.38 3.14 9.72
C ALA A 52 -3.76 3.13 8.31
N ASP A 53 -4.15 2.20 7.42
CA ASP A 53 -3.70 2.18 6.03
C ASP A 53 -4.30 3.33 5.19
N LEU A 54 -5.45 3.86 5.62
CA LEU A 54 -6.18 4.95 4.96
C LEU A 54 -5.81 6.33 5.52
N GLN A 55 -5.33 6.39 6.76
CA GLN A 55 -4.90 7.62 7.41
C GLN A 55 -3.72 8.26 6.64
N GLY A 56 -3.82 9.58 6.42
CA GLY A 56 -2.81 10.35 5.71
C GLY A 56 -2.90 10.27 4.18
N ARG A 57 -3.89 9.55 3.62
CA ARG A 57 -4.13 9.52 2.17
C ARG A 57 -5.07 10.61 1.71
N ASN A 58 -4.89 11.04 0.46
CA ASN A 58 -5.74 12.05 -0.16
C ASN A 58 -7.04 11.44 -0.73
N ALA A 59 -8.07 12.27 -0.94
CA ALA A 59 -9.36 11.86 -1.52
C ALA A 59 -9.20 11.09 -2.84
N ARG A 60 -8.31 11.56 -3.71
CA ARG A 60 -8.00 10.92 -5.00
C ARG A 60 -7.40 9.54 -4.81
N GLU A 61 -6.48 9.37 -3.86
CA GLU A 61 -5.83 8.09 -3.60
C GLU A 61 -6.82 7.07 -3.04
N LEU A 62 -7.70 7.50 -2.13
CA LEU A 62 -8.78 6.66 -1.61
C LEU A 62 -9.73 6.22 -2.74
N THR A 63 -10.06 7.14 -3.64
CA THR A 63 -10.87 6.85 -4.82
C THR A 63 -10.18 5.84 -5.74
N ILE A 64 -8.88 6.01 -6.02
CA ILE A 64 -8.11 5.04 -6.82
C ILE A 64 -8.08 3.68 -6.11
N LEU A 65 -7.79 3.63 -4.80
CA LEU A 65 -7.70 2.40 -4.02
C LEU A 65 -9.01 1.62 -4.02
N ARG A 66 -10.14 2.31 -3.80
CA ARG A 66 -11.48 1.71 -3.88
C ARG A 66 -11.76 1.18 -5.27
N ASN A 67 -11.44 1.95 -6.31
CA ASN A 67 -11.68 1.58 -7.69
C ASN A 67 -10.74 0.48 -8.19
N GLU A 68 -9.53 0.37 -7.64
CA GLU A 68 -8.56 -0.66 -8.02
C GLU A 68 -9.14 -2.07 -7.82
N ILE A 69 -9.84 -2.28 -6.70
CA ILE A 69 -10.53 -3.54 -6.39
C ILE A 69 -11.44 -3.93 -7.57
N PHE A 70 -12.28 -3.00 -8.05
CA PHE A 70 -13.15 -3.25 -9.20
C PHE A 70 -12.40 -3.36 -10.53
N ALA A 71 -11.32 -2.59 -10.69
CA ALA A 71 -10.50 -2.58 -11.91
C ALA A 71 -9.82 -3.94 -12.13
N ARG A 72 -9.39 -4.61 -11.06
CA ARG A 72 -8.78 -5.95 -11.10
C ARG A 72 -9.73 -7.00 -11.68
N HIS A 73 -11.02 -6.87 -11.38
CA HIS A 73 -12.09 -7.72 -11.93
C HIS A 73 -12.58 -7.24 -13.31
N GLY A 74 -11.95 -6.22 -13.88
CA GLY A 74 -12.23 -5.73 -15.23
C GLY A 74 -13.43 -4.81 -15.33
N ARG A 75 -13.83 -4.14 -14.25
CA ARG A 75 -14.87 -3.10 -14.30
C ARG A 75 -14.36 -1.86 -15.04
N ARG A 76 -15.19 -1.33 -15.94
CA ARG A 76 -14.98 -0.04 -16.61
C ARG A 76 -15.50 1.11 -15.77
N PHE A 77 -14.85 2.27 -15.88
CA PHE A 77 -15.21 3.46 -15.11
C PHE A 77 -15.85 4.51 -16.03
N LYS A 78 -16.90 5.18 -15.54
CA LYS A 78 -17.52 6.31 -16.25
C LYS A 78 -16.64 7.54 -16.22
N GLU A 79 -15.85 7.69 -15.16
CA GLU A 79 -14.98 8.84 -14.96
C GLU A 79 -13.74 8.73 -15.86
N PRO A 80 -13.47 9.75 -16.71
CA PRO A 80 -12.39 9.69 -17.68
C PRO A 80 -11.00 9.67 -17.03
N GLU A 81 -10.85 10.31 -15.87
CA GLU A 81 -9.60 10.32 -15.12
C GLU A 81 -9.23 8.91 -14.62
N LEU A 82 -10.15 8.24 -13.95
CA LEU A 82 -9.98 6.86 -13.49
C LEU A 82 -9.77 5.92 -14.67
N GLN A 83 -10.58 6.08 -15.72
CA GLN A 83 -10.48 5.22 -16.90
C GLN A 83 -9.12 5.34 -17.58
N ARG A 84 -8.54 6.54 -17.70
CA ARG A 84 -7.18 6.74 -18.21
C ARG A 84 -6.13 6.16 -17.26
N HIS A 85 -6.27 6.40 -15.95
CA HIS A 85 -5.33 5.92 -14.94
C HIS A 85 -5.21 4.40 -14.93
N PHE A 86 -6.32 3.68 -15.02
CA PHE A 86 -6.29 2.21 -15.10
C PHE A 86 -5.94 1.70 -16.50
N LYS A 87 -6.29 2.42 -17.58
CA LYS A 87 -5.87 2.04 -18.95
C LYS A 87 -4.35 2.04 -19.12
N SER A 88 -3.62 2.89 -18.41
CA SER A 88 -2.16 2.88 -18.47
C SER A 88 -1.53 1.70 -17.71
N GLN A 89 -2.33 0.92 -16.96
CA GLN A 89 -1.84 -0.24 -16.22
C GLN A 89 -1.84 -1.48 -17.10
N SER A 90 -0.69 -2.13 -17.26
CA SER A 90 -0.55 -3.33 -18.10
C SER A 90 -1.37 -4.53 -17.62
N TRP A 91 -1.87 -4.49 -16.38
CA TRP A 91 -2.68 -5.56 -15.79
C TRP A 91 -4.20 -5.33 -15.94
N TYR A 92 -4.62 -4.10 -16.27
CA TYR A 92 -6.04 -3.75 -16.34
C TYR A 92 -6.66 -4.22 -17.65
N GLN A 93 -7.69 -5.05 -17.53
CA GLN A 93 -8.40 -5.62 -18.68
C GLN A 93 -9.88 -5.26 -18.56
N PRO A 94 -10.37 -4.22 -19.27
CA PRO A 94 -11.77 -3.83 -19.22
C PRO A 94 -12.66 -4.92 -19.85
N ARG A 95 -13.51 -5.56 -19.04
CA ARG A 95 -14.43 -6.65 -19.45
C ARG A 95 -15.89 -6.29 -19.25
N TYR A 96 -16.21 -5.61 -18.15
CA TYR A 96 -17.59 -5.33 -17.76
C TYR A 96 -17.85 -3.82 -17.76
N SER A 97 -19.00 -3.41 -18.28
CA SER A 97 -19.49 -2.04 -18.12
C SER A 97 -19.81 -1.77 -16.64
N PRO A 98 -19.81 -0.49 -16.21
CA PRO A 98 -20.11 -0.13 -14.82
C PRO A 98 -21.46 -0.64 -14.30
N ASN A 99 -22.42 -0.85 -15.20
CA ASN A 99 -23.76 -1.37 -14.93
C ASN A 99 -23.87 -2.90 -15.05
N GLU A 100 -22.94 -3.55 -15.75
CA GLU A 100 -22.95 -5.01 -16.01
C GLU A 100 -22.04 -5.77 -15.05
N PHE A 101 -21.31 -5.07 -14.19
CA PHE A 101 -20.32 -5.65 -13.31
C PHE A 101 -20.96 -6.53 -12.22
N PRO A 102 -20.66 -7.85 -12.20
CA PRO A 102 -21.20 -8.73 -11.18
C PRO A 102 -20.40 -8.61 -9.87
N VAL A 103 -21.04 -8.05 -8.85
CA VAL A 103 -20.47 -7.91 -7.49
C VAL A 103 -20.08 -9.26 -6.88
N ALA A 104 -20.71 -10.36 -7.32
CA ALA A 104 -20.39 -11.72 -6.88
C ALA A 104 -18.96 -12.18 -7.21
N LEU A 105 -18.25 -11.51 -8.12
CA LEU A 105 -16.83 -11.79 -8.39
C LEU A 105 -15.91 -11.33 -7.24
N LEU A 106 -16.39 -10.37 -6.44
CA LEU A 106 -15.62 -9.84 -5.32
C LEU A 106 -15.71 -10.78 -4.13
N SER A 107 -14.57 -11.01 -3.50
CA SER A 107 -14.50 -11.67 -2.20
C SER A 107 -15.10 -10.80 -1.10
N LYS A 108 -15.62 -11.41 -0.04
CA LYS A 108 -16.12 -10.72 1.16
C LYS A 108 -15.12 -9.70 1.69
N THR A 109 -13.82 -10.01 1.68
CA THR A 109 -12.77 -9.08 2.12
C THR A 109 -12.65 -7.86 1.21
N GLU A 110 -12.73 -8.04 -0.11
CA GLU A 110 -12.66 -6.95 -1.08
C GLU A 110 -13.86 -6.00 -0.93
N ILE A 111 -15.05 -6.56 -0.75
CA ILE A 111 -16.26 -5.79 -0.47
C ILE A 111 -16.09 -4.99 0.83
N GLN A 112 -15.61 -5.64 1.90
CA GLN A 112 -15.37 -4.97 3.19
C GLN A 112 -14.33 -3.85 3.08
N ASN A 113 -13.26 -4.06 2.32
CA ASN A 113 -12.23 -3.05 2.07
C ASN A 113 -12.81 -1.85 1.30
N ALA A 114 -13.59 -2.09 0.25
CA ALA A 114 -14.22 -1.03 -0.53
C ALA A 114 -15.23 -0.22 0.30
N MET A 115 -16.00 -0.90 1.16
CA MET A 115 -16.91 -0.25 2.12
C MET A 115 -16.14 0.61 3.11
N LEU A 116 -15.09 0.06 3.74
CA LEU A 116 -14.26 0.80 4.69
C LEU A 116 -13.69 2.09 4.09
N ILE A 117 -13.17 2.03 2.86
CA ILE A 117 -12.66 3.22 2.17
C ILE A 117 -13.77 4.24 1.95
N ARG A 118 -14.95 3.80 1.50
CA ARG A 118 -16.09 4.69 1.28
C ARG A 118 -16.55 5.35 2.58
N ASP A 119 -16.67 4.59 3.65
CA ASP A 119 -17.07 5.11 4.97
C ASP A 119 -16.05 6.12 5.49
N TYR A 120 -14.75 5.84 5.30
CA TYR A 120 -13.68 6.79 5.61
C TYR A 120 -13.79 8.08 4.79
N GLN A 121 -14.02 7.97 3.48
CA GLN A 121 -14.22 9.15 2.61
C GLN A 121 -15.40 10.00 3.10
N ARG A 122 -16.53 9.38 3.44
CA ARG A 122 -17.70 10.07 3.96
C ARG A 122 -17.44 10.75 5.30
N ALA A 123 -16.78 10.07 6.23
CA ALA A 123 -16.49 10.59 7.56
C ALA A 123 -15.54 11.81 7.53
N HIS A 124 -14.65 11.85 6.54
CA HIS A 124 -13.67 12.93 6.37
C HIS A 124 -14.03 13.96 5.28
N GLY A 125 -15.17 13.81 4.60
CA GLY A 125 -15.58 14.73 3.52
C GLY A 125 -14.74 14.63 2.25
N LEU A 126 -14.24 13.43 1.92
CA LEU A 126 -13.32 13.12 0.82
C LEU A 126 -14.00 12.27 -0.30
N GLU A 127 -15.32 12.37 -0.47
CA GLU A 127 -16.09 11.63 -1.49
C GLU A 127 -15.98 12.24 -2.90
#